data_AF-A0A9P3GCD6-F1
#
_entry.id   AF-A0A9P3GCD6-F1
#
_cell.length_a   1.000
_cell.length_b   1.000
_cell.length_c   1.000
_cell.angle_alpha   90.00
_cell.angle_beta   90.00
_cell.angle_gamma   90.00
#
_symmetry.space_group_name_H-M   'P 1'
#
loop_
_entity.id
_entity.type
_entity.pdbx_description
1 polymer ?
#
loop_
_entity_poly.entity_id
_entity_poly.type
_entity_poly.pdbx_seq_one_letter_code
_entity_poly.pdbx_strand_id
1 'polypeptide(L)'
;MSERDLPEELVLYILDLCFELPSEDFLRFPTPDGARKNPSRNADILLVSRRWLRIGSPLLFASLRLSDPEHAISVARQLKNNPGLGSVICDVRIEGDCGDDLGSVLALTPNIQRLYVALDQKNNARAEGLRRALPYINPREVFIMDMTRMLRAFPLFPWGRGMRADEAMAAVEHVIAGHWSELQCVHLGPCNEVTPSLSQALERANAARAQRSSPALRIKRQRASVGIQ
;
A
#
# COMPACT_ATOMS: atom_id res chain seq x y z
N MET A 1 20.18 30.60 -18.24
CA MET A 1 20.64 30.10 -16.93
C MET A 1 20.87 28.61 -17.08
N SER A 2 22.01 28.10 -16.63
CA SER A 2 22.30 26.66 -16.64
C SER A 2 21.52 25.96 -15.51
N GLU A 3 21.21 24.67 -15.66
CA GLU A 3 20.65 23.86 -14.56
C GLU A 3 21.50 23.93 -13.29
N ARG A 4 22.82 24.06 -13.46
CA ARG A 4 23.78 24.18 -12.36
C ARG A 4 23.63 25.45 -11.53
N ASP A 5 23.03 26.48 -12.11
CA ASP A 5 22.83 27.78 -11.46
C ASP A 5 21.55 27.81 -10.61
N LEU A 6 20.69 26.78 -10.74
CA LEU A 6 19.43 26.71 -10.01
C LEU A 6 19.70 26.29 -8.56
N PRO A 7 19.17 26.96 -7.53
CA PRO A 7 19.21 26.51 -6.13
C PRO A 7 18.56 25.13 -5.91
N GLU A 8 18.96 24.39 -4.85
CA GLU A 8 18.44 23.04 -4.59
C GLU A 8 16.94 23.05 -4.27
N GLU A 9 16.47 24.12 -3.63
CA GLU A 9 15.08 24.33 -3.25
C GLU A 9 14.19 24.45 -4.48
N LEU A 10 14.68 25.08 -5.55
CA LEU A 10 13.94 25.19 -6.80
C LEU A 10 13.94 23.87 -7.57
N VAL A 11 15.04 23.11 -7.54
CA VAL A 11 15.08 21.74 -8.10
C VAL A 11 14.07 20.85 -7.36
N LEU A 12 14.06 20.91 -6.02
CA LEU A 12 13.12 20.17 -5.18
C LEU A 12 11.68 20.54 -5.52
N TYR A 13 11.36 21.83 -5.61
CA TYR A 13 10.02 22.31 -5.94
C TYR A 13 9.54 21.85 -7.33
N ILE A 14 10.42 21.90 -8.34
CA ILE A 14 10.10 21.38 -9.69
C ILE A 14 9.83 19.88 -9.65
N LEU A 15 10.68 19.12 -8.95
CA LEU A 15 10.54 17.68 -8.83
C LEU A 15 9.27 17.29 -8.07
N ASP A 16 8.92 18.03 -7.02
CA ASP A 16 7.69 17.84 -6.26
C ASP A 16 6.47 17.98 -7.16
N LEU A 17 6.40 19.03 -7.99
CA LEU A 17 5.33 19.21 -8.99
C LEU A 17 5.31 18.10 -10.05
N CYS A 18 6.46 17.53 -10.41
CA CYS A 18 6.54 16.42 -11.37
C CYS A 18 6.16 15.06 -10.76
N PHE A 19 6.30 14.90 -9.44
CA PHE A 19 6.01 13.65 -8.72
C PHE A 19 4.73 13.70 -7.91
N GLU A 20 4.07 14.86 -7.86
CA GLU A 20 2.86 15.10 -7.09
C GLU A 20 1.83 14.02 -7.44
N LEU A 21 1.64 13.14 -6.46
CA LEU A 21 0.62 12.13 -6.49
C LEU A 21 -0.04 12.19 -5.12
N PRO A 22 -1.22 12.81 -5.04
CA PRO A 22 -1.98 12.85 -3.82
C PRO A 22 -2.12 11.45 -3.24
N SER A 23 -1.94 11.41 -1.94
CA SER A 23 -2.05 10.25 -1.08
C SER A 23 -3.37 9.49 -1.29
N GLU A 24 -4.43 10.25 -1.46
CA GLU A 24 -5.79 9.82 -1.72
C GLU A 24 -5.90 9.13 -3.08
N ASP A 25 -5.21 9.64 -4.10
CA ASP A 25 -5.18 9.05 -5.44
C ASP A 25 -4.31 7.79 -5.47
N PHE A 26 -3.17 7.81 -4.78
CA PHE A 26 -2.29 6.64 -4.67
C PHE A 26 -2.98 5.45 -4.00
N LEU A 27 -3.83 5.70 -2.99
CA LEU A 27 -4.53 4.69 -2.20
C LEU A 27 -5.96 4.44 -2.68
N ARG A 28 -6.42 5.16 -3.71
CA ARG A 28 -7.77 5.04 -4.26
C ARG A 28 -8.08 3.60 -4.68
N PHE A 29 -9.27 3.13 -4.30
CA PHE A 29 -9.80 1.87 -4.79
C PHE A 29 -10.12 1.97 -6.30
N PRO A 30 -9.85 0.92 -7.09
CA PRO A 30 -10.25 0.89 -8.51
C PRO A 30 -11.75 1.15 -8.67
N THR A 31 -12.11 1.98 -9.65
CA THR A 31 -13.50 2.23 -10.05
C THR A 31 -13.83 1.42 -11.31
N PRO A 32 -15.11 1.02 -11.52
CA PRO A 32 -15.53 0.26 -12.70
C PRO A 32 -15.21 0.94 -14.04
N ASP A 33 -15.20 2.28 -14.06
CA ASP A 33 -14.88 3.09 -15.24
C ASP A 33 -13.42 2.94 -15.72
N GLY A 34 -12.63 2.09 -15.06
CA GLY A 34 -11.51 1.38 -15.66
C GLY A 34 -10.24 2.19 -15.90
N ALA A 35 -10.31 3.51 -15.99
CA ALA A 35 -9.15 4.34 -16.20
C ALA A 35 -8.46 4.63 -14.86
N ARG A 36 -7.67 3.67 -14.35
CA ARG A 36 -6.46 4.08 -13.63
C ARG A 36 -5.62 4.85 -14.63
N LYS A 37 -5.76 6.18 -14.67
CA LYS A 37 -4.61 7.01 -15.00
C LYS A 37 -3.63 6.74 -13.89
N ASN A 38 -2.77 5.73 -14.07
CA ASN A 38 -1.54 5.66 -13.29
C ASN A 38 -0.88 6.99 -13.64
N PRO A 39 -0.80 7.96 -12.71
CA PRO A 39 -0.03 9.15 -13.01
C PRO A 39 1.38 8.62 -13.23
N SER A 40 1.85 8.66 -14.47
CA SER A 40 3.20 8.24 -14.78
C SER A 40 4.09 9.22 -14.05
N ARG A 41 4.60 8.82 -12.88
CA ARG A 41 5.67 9.56 -12.23
C ARG A 41 6.82 9.51 -13.22
N ASN A 42 7.19 10.65 -13.77
CA ASN A 42 8.18 10.75 -14.83
C ASN A 42 9.58 10.53 -14.23
N ALA A 43 9.90 9.29 -13.87
CA ALA A 43 11.17 8.93 -13.23
C ALA A 43 12.37 9.24 -14.12
N ASP A 44 12.18 9.33 -15.44
CA ASP A 44 13.22 9.70 -16.41
C ASP A 44 13.79 11.10 -16.13
N ILE A 45 13.02 11.96 -15.45
CA ILE A 45 13.49 13.29 -15.04
C ILE A 45 14.66 13.21 -14.04
N LEU A 46 14.79 12.09 -13.31
CA LEU A 46 15.92 11.85 -12.41
C LEU A 46 17.22 11.51 -13.16
N LEU A 47 17.12 11.19 -14.45
CA LEU A 47 18.28 10.87 -15.30
C LEU A 47 18.97 12.11 -15.85
N VAL A 48 18.40 13.31 -15.63
CA VAL A 48 18.96 14.59 -16.09
C VAL A 48 20.34 14.85 -15.47
N SER A 49 20.49 14.66 -14.16
CA SER A 49 21.77 14.83 -13.47
C SER A 49 21.82 14.06 -12.14
N ARG A 50 23.03 13.78 -11.62
CA ARG A 50 23.20 13.16 -10.28
C ARG A 50 22.55 13.98 -9.16
N ARG A 51 22.46 15.29 -9.35
CA ARG A 51 21.81 16.20 -8.39
C ARG A 51 20.30 16.00 -8.39
N TRP A 52 19.68 15.92 -9.56
CA TRP A 52 18.25 15.61 -9.70
C TRP A 52 17.92 14.23 -9.13
N LEU A 53 18.74 13.22 -9.42
CA LEU A 53 18.60 11.89 -8.81
C LEU A 53 18.66 11.96 -7.28
N ARG A 54 19.65 12.66 -6.70
CA ARG A 54 19.81 12.76 -5.24
C ARG A 54 18.63 13.47 -4.57
N ILE A 55 18.16 14.58 -5.15
CA ILE A 55 17.07 15.40 -4.59
C ILE A 55 15.72 14.71 -4.79
N GLY A 56 15.50 14.11 -5.96
CA GLY A 56 14.21 13.55 -6.34
C GLY A 56 13.97 12.10 -5.93
N SER A 57 15.01 11.31 -5.63
CA SER A 57 14.81 9.93 -5.18
C SER A 57 13.91 9.86 -3.93
N PRO A 58 14.14 10.65 -2.86
CA PRO A 58 13.26 10.64 -1.71
C PRO A 58 11.78 10.91 -2.03
N LEU A 59 11.52 11.86 -2.93
CA LEU A 59 10.16 12.21 -3.37
C LEU A 59 9.51 11.06 -4.14
N LEU A 60 10.26 10.43 -5.06
CA LEU A 60 9.77 9.30 -5.85
C LEU A 60 9.41 8.09 -4.97
N PHE A 61 10.21 7.83 -3.93
CA PHE A 61 10.03 6.72 -3.01
C PHE A 61 8.99 6.97 -1.91
N ALA A 62 8.52 8.20 -1.69
CA ALA A 62 7.56 8.50 -0.63
C ALA A 62 6.29 7.62 -0.65
N SER A 63 5.87 7.20 -1.86
CA SER A 63 4.84 6.17 -2.06
C SER A 63 5.37 5.04 -2.91
N LEU A 64 5.30 3.81 -2.39
CA LEU A 64 5.86 2.60 -2.99
C LEU A 64 4.74 1.63 -3.38
N ARG A 65 4.66 1.26 -4.67
CA ARG A 65 3.79 0.18 -5.14
C ARG A 65 4.63 -1.08 -5.38
N LEU A 66 4.21 -2.20 -4.80
CA LEU A 66 4.78 -3.51 -5.03
C LEU A 66 3.71 -4.37 -5.72
N SER A 67 4.05 -4.97 -6.85
CA SER A 67 3.11 -5.73 -7.71
C SER A 67 3.57 -7.15 -8.04
N ASP A 68 4.88 -7.36 -8.02
CA ASP A 68 5.54 -8.54 -8.55
C ASP A 68 6.83 -8.84 -7.75
N PRO A 69 7.29 -10.10 -7.76
CA PRO A 69 8.43 -10.52 -6.93
C PRO A 69 9.76 -9.90 -7.36
N GLU A 70 9.98 -9.73 -8.67
CA GLU A 70 11.24 -9.17 -9.19
C GLU A 70 11.40 -7.70 -8.78
N HIS A 71 10.32 -6.93 -8.83
CA HIS A 71 10.27 -5.57 -8.34
C HIS A 71 10.50 -5.51 -6.83
N ALA A 72 9.87 -6.39 -6.04
CA ALA A 72 10.10 -6.45 -4.60
C ALA A 72 11.57 -6.74 -4.25
N ILE A 73 12.22 -7.68 -4.96
CA ILE A 73 13.66 -7.97 -4.83
C ILE A 73 14.50 -6.73 -5.15
N SER A 74 14.19 -6.04 -6.25
CA SER A 74 14.91 -4.84 -6.67
C SER A 74 14.81 -3.73 -5.63
N VAL A 75 13.60 -3.46 -5.13
CA VAL A 75 13.34 -2.48 -4.07
C VAL A 75 14.07 -2.86 -2.79
N ALA A 76 13.99 -4.12 -2.36
CA ALA A 76 14.70 -4.58 -1.17
C ALA A 76 16.22 -4.34 -1.27
N ARG A 77 16.84 -4.60 -2.42
CA ARG A 77 18.27 -4.31 -2.66
C ARG A 77 18.56 -2.81 -2.61
N GLN A 78 17.72 -1.99 -3.22
CA GLN A 78 17.90 -0.53 -3.22
C GLN A 78 17.79 0.05 -1.81
N LEU A 79 16.83 -0.41 -1.01
CA LEU A 79 16.67 0.00 0.39
C LEU A 79 17.82 -0.45 1.28
N LYS A 80 18.36 -1.66 1.06
CA LYS A 80 19.56 -2.14 1.77
C LYS A 80 20.78 -1.27 1.47
N ASN A 81 20.94 -0.87 0.21
CA ASN A 81 22.07 -0.03 -0.22
C ASN A 81 21.90 1.45 0.14
N ASN A 82 20.65 1.90 0.33
CA ASN A 82 20.32 3.29 0.63
C ASN A 82 19.28 3.37 1.77
N PRO A 83 19.67 3.14 3.03
CA PRO A 83 18.73 3.08 4.15
C PRO A 83 17.89 4.35 4.33
N GLY A 84 18.41 5.52 3.93
CA GLY A 84 17.68 6.79 3.96
C GLY A 84 16.46 6.83 3.02
N LEU A 85 16.37 5.97 2.01
CA LEU A 85 15.16 5.83 1.20
C LEU A 85 14.06 5.09 1.96
N GLY A 86 14.42 4.17 2.85
CA GLY A 86 13.48 3.42 3.68
C GLY A 86 12.69 4.32 4.62
N SER A 87 13.35 5.33 5.20
CA SER A 87 12.74 6.25 6.16
C SER A 87 11.79 7.27 5.55
N VAL A 88 11.84 7.49 4.23
CA VAL A 88 10.93 8.44 3.55
C VAL A 88 9.68 7.77 3.00
N ILE A 89 9.65 6.44 2.93
CA ILE A 89 8.47 5.67 2.49
C ILE A 89 7.39 5.77 3.57
N CYS A 90 6.30 6.46 3.24
CA CYS A 90 5.13 6.65 4.10
C CYS A 90 3.93 5.83 3.63
N ASP A 91 3.84 5.60 2.32
CA ASP A 91 2.70 4.91 1.71
C ASP A 91 3.18 3.67 0.98
N VAL A 92 2.58 2.52 1.32
CA VAL A 92 2.87 1.26 0.61
C VAL A 92 1.58 0.70 0.04
N ARG A 93 1.66 0.26 -1.21
CA ARG A 93 0.57 -0.41 -1.93
C ARG A 93 1.04 -1.77 -2.40
N ILE A 94 0.49 -2.81 -1.78
CA ILE A 94 0.77 -4.21 -2.11
C ILE A 94 -0.35 -4.70 -3.03
N GLU A 95 0.02 -4.94 -4.29
CA GLU A 95 -0.80 -5.57 -5.32
C GLU A 95 -0.11 -6.87 -5.73
N GLY A 96 -0.85 -7.90 -6.14
CA GLY A 96 -0.23 -9.13 -6.61
C GLY A 96 0.74 -9.80 -5.61
N ASP A 97 1.57 -10.69 -6.13
CA ASP A 97 2.54 -11.45 -5.35
C ASP A 97 3.87 -10.72 -5.28
N CYS A 98 4.36 -10.45 -4.08
CA CYS A 98 5.64 -9.76 -3.85
C CYS A 98 6.75 -10.75 -3.42
N GLY A 99 6.47 -12.05 -3.41
CA GLY A 99 7.43 -13.09 -3.03
C GLY A 99 7.91 -12.98 -1.57
N ASP A 100 9.02 -13.67 -1.27
CA ASP A 100 9.61 -13.72 0.07
C ASP A 100 10.30 -12.40 0.48
N ASP A 101 10.66 -11.54 -0.47
CA ASP A 101 11.32 -10.26 -0.20
C ASP A 101 10.40 -9.17 0.35
N LEU A 102 9.07 -9.37 0.35
CA LEU A 102 8.14 -8.44 0.94
C LEU A 102 8.48 -8.13 2.41
N GLY A 103 8.86 -9.15 3.19
CA GLY A 103 9.29 -8.98 4.57
C GLY A 103 10.54 -8.09 4.68
N SER A 104 11.52 -8.27 3.79
CA SER A 104 12.72 -7.42 3.74
C SER A 104 12.37 -5.96 3.44
N VAL A 105 11.46 -5.71 2.49
CA VAL A 105 11.03 -4.34 2.14
C VAL A 105 10.35 -3.68 3.34
N LEU A 106 9.38 -4.36 3.97
CA LEU A 106 8.63 -3.82 5.10
C LEU A 106 9.51 -3.59 6.34
N ALA A 107 10.48 -4.48 6.61
CA ALA A 107 11.45 -4.29 7.68
C ALA A 107 12.37 -3.08 7.49
N LEU A 108 12.60 -2.65 6.24
CA LEU A 108 13.44 -1.51 5.90
C LEU A 108 12.66 -0.20 5.76
N THR A 109 11.35 -0.20 6.02
CA THR A 109 10.45 0.96 5.83
C THR A 109 9.69 1.29 7.11
N PRO A 110 10.38 1.79 8.16
CA PRO A 110 9.80 1.91 9.50
C PRO A 110 8.70 2.98 9.61
N ASN A 111 8.62 3.91 8.66
CA ASN A 111 7.74 5.08 8.74
C ASN A 111 6.44 4.93 7.94
N ILE A 112 6.05 3.70 7.58
CA ILE A 112 4.80 3.45 6.86
C ILE A 112 3.62 3.91 7.69
N GLN A 113 2.91 4.92 7.19
CA GLN A 113 1.70 5.46 7.78
C GLN A 113 0.46 4.87 7.14
N ARG A 114 0.50 4.59 5.82
CA ARG A 114 -0.67 4.14 5.07
C ARG A 114 -0.33 2.90 4.24
N LEU A 115 -1.13 1.87 4.42
CA LEU A 115 -0.97 0.59 3.73
C LEU A 115 -2.19 0.30 2.87
N TYR A 116 -2.00 0.01 1.60
CA TYR A 116 -3.00 -0.58 0.74
C TYR A 116 -2.67 -2.05 0.47
N VAL A 117 -3.65 -2.93 0.60
CA VAL A 117 -3.53 -4.36 0.30
C VAL A 117 -4.65 -4.78 -0.65
N ALA A 118 -4.28 -5.19 -1.87
CA ALA A 118 -5.15 -5.91 -2.78
C ALA A 118 -5.03 -7.43 -2.55
N LEU A 119 -6.12 -8.04 -2.11
CA LEU A 119 -6.26 -9.47 -1.92
C LEU A 119 -6.73 -10.09 -3.25
N ASP A 120 -5.79 -10.61 -4.05
CA ASP A 120 -6.07 -11.34 -5.29
C ASP A 120 -5.32 -12.68 -5.34
N GLN A 121 -5.56 -13.54 -4.35
CA GLN A 121 -4.71 -14.73 -4.20
C GLN A 121 -5.09 -15.85 -5.17
N LYS A 122 -4.16 -16.17 -6.07
CA LYS A 122 -4.16 -17.40 -6.87
C LYS A 122 -3.54 -18.60 -6.12
N ASN A 123 -2.77 -18.39 -5.04
CA ASN A 123 -2.03 -19.44 -4.32
C ASN A 123 -1.78 -19.09 -2.83
N ASN A 124 -1.72 -20.11 -1.95
CA ASN A 124 -1.54 -20.06 -0.49
C ASN A 124 -0.19 -19.49 -0.04
N ALA A 125 0.90 -19.69 -0.81
CA ALA A 125 2.24 -19.22 -0.44
C ALA A 125 2.27 -17.70 -0.14
N ARG A 126 1.37 -16.96 -0.79
CA ARG A 126 1.24 -15.51 -0.62
C ARG A 126 0.64 -15.10 0.73
N ALA A 127 -0.31 -15.87 1.28
CA ALA A 127 -0.87 -15.58 2.60
C ALA A 127 0.18 -15.70 3.70
N GLU A 128 1.08 -16.69 3.58
CA GLU A 128 2.18 -16.88 4.53
C GLU A 128 3.24 -15.77 4.40
N GLY A 129 3.54 -15.33 3.18
CA GLY A 129 4.38 -14.15 2.93
C GLY A 129 3.84 -12.90 3.65
N LEU A 130 2.55 -12.61 3.49
CA LEU A 130 1.88 -11.50 4.19
C LEU A 130 1.91 -11.68 5.71
N ARG A 131 1.60 -12.87 6.22
CA ARG A 131 1.59 -13.17 7.66
C ARG A 131 2.94 -12.90 8.31
N ARG A 132 4.05 -13.22 7.62
CA ARG A 132 5.41 -12.94 8.09
C ARG A 132 5.81 -11.48 7.93
N ALA A 133 5.36 -10.82 6.87
CA ALA A 133 5.82 -9.47 6.52
C ALA A 133 5.07 -8.33 7.24
N LEU A 134 3.74 -8.44 7.37
CA LEU A 134 2.91 -7.37 7.95
C LEU A 134 3.22 -7.01 9.42
N PRO A 135 3.74 -7.92 10.28
CA PRO A 135 4.19 -7.56 11.63
C PRO A 135 5.35 -6.56 11.69
N TYR A 136 6.11 -6.35 10.60
CA TYR A 136 7.23 -5.39 10.58
C TYR A 136 6.79 -3.93 10.57
N ILE A 137 5.51 -3.66 10.35
CA ILE A 137 4.96 -2.30 10.18
C ILE A 137 3.83 -2.03 11.16
N ASN A 138 3.55 -0.75 11.41
CA ASN A 138 2.49 -0.31 12.31
C ASN A 138 1.72 0.88 11.69
N PRO A 139 1.00 0.66 10.56
CA PRO A 139 0.36 1.74 9.83
C PRO A 139 -0.77 2.39 10.64
N ARG A 140 -1.03 3.66 10.38
CA ARG A 140 -2.16 4.42 10.91
C ARG A 140 -3.43 4.21 10.11
N GLU A 141 -3.31 3.95 8.81
CA GLU A 141 -4.46 3.63 7.96
C GLU A 141 -4.18 2.42 7.09
N VAL A 142 -5.17 1.55 6.96
CA VAL A 142 -5.12 0.40 6.04
C VAL A 142 -6.29 0.44 5.07
N PHE A 143 -6.02 0.16 3.80
CA PHE A 143 -6.96 0.10 2.70
C PHE A 143 -7.00 -1.33 2.20
N ILE A 144 -8.14 -2.00 2.36
CA ILE A 144 -8.29 -3.42 2.04
C ILE A 144 -9.24 -3.55 0.85
N MET A 145 -8.73 -4.17 -0.22
CA MET A 145 -9.50 -4.49 -1.41
C MET A 145 -9.50 -6.00 -1.65
N ASP A 146 -10.68 -6.60 -1.69
CA ASP A 146 -10.87 -7.97 -2.15
C ASP A 146 -11.12 -7.96 -3.66
N MET A 147 -10.04 -8.17 -4.42
CA MET A 147 -10.11 -8.23 -5.88
C MET A 147 -10.85 -9.48 -6.33
N THR A 148 -10.82 -10.58 -5.58
CA THR A 148 -11.56 -11.79 -5.94
C THR A 148 -13.06 -11.53 -5.98
N ARG A 149 -13.62 -10.81 -5.00
CA ARG A 149 -15.05 -10.43 -5.02
C ARG A 149 -15.38 -9.46 -6.16
N MET A 150 -14.55 -8.44 -6.36
CA MET A 150 -14.75 -7.48 -7.46
C MET A 150 -14.75 -8.21 -8.80
N LEU A 151 -13.77 -9.07 -9.01
CA LEU A 151 -13.61 -9.85 -10.22
C LEU A 151 -14.76 -10.85 -10.40
N ARG A 152 -15.20 -11.57 -9.35
CA ARG A 152 -16.38 -12.47 -9.41
C ARG A 152 -17.68 -11.78 -9.84
N ALA A 153 -17.81 -10.46 -9.63
CA ALA A 153 -18.96 -9.71 -10.11
C ALA A 153 -19.01 -9.60 -11.66
N PHE A 154 -17.91 -9.96 -12.36
CA PHE A 154 -17.81 -9.95 -13.82
C PHE A 154 -17.82 -11.37 -14.40
N PRO A 155 -18.94 -11.86 -14.98
CA PRO A 155 -19.09 -13.25 -15.41
C PRO A 155 -18.20 -13.69 -16.59
N LEU A 156 -17.44 -12.78 -17.21
CA LEU A 156 -16.64 -13.03 -18.42
C LEU A 156 -15.26 -13.68 -18.17
N PHE A 157 -14.83 -13.82 -16.92
CA PHE A 157 -13.50 -14.38 -16.62
C PHE A 157 -13.60 -15.83 -16.11
N PRO A 158 -12.88 -16.80 -16.71
CA PRO A 158 -12.86 -18.17 -16.24
C PRO A 158 -12.13 -18.27 -14.89
N TRP A 159 -12.87 -18.33 -13.80
CA TRP A 159 -12.33 -18.42 -12.45
C TRP A 159 -11.71 -19.79 -12.18
N GLY A 160 -10.44 -19.81 -11.78
CA GLY A 160 -9.83 -21.01 -11.22
C GLY A 160 -10.46 -21.34 -9.86
N ARG A 161 -10.82 -22.60 -9.62
CA ARG A 161 -11.36 -23.14 -8.35
C ARG A 161 -10.46 -22.96 -7.11
N GLY A 162 -9.30 -22.30 -7.23
CA GLY A 162 -8.27 -22.18 -6.20
C GLY A 162 -8.11 -20.79 -5.56
N MET A 163 -8.96 -19.80 -5.87
CA MET A 163 -8.83 -18.48 -5.23
C MET A 163 -9.19 -18.51 -3.75
N ARG A 164 -8.24 -18.12 -2.88
CA ARG A 164 -8.37 -18.13 -1.41
C ARG A 164 -8.11 -16.76 -0.79
N ALA A 165 -8.94 -15.77 -1.13
CA ALA A 165 -8.87 -14.43 -0.52
C ALA A 165 -8.98 -14.47 1.02
N ASP A 166 -9.64 -15.50 1.56
CA ASP A 166 -9.86 -15.68 3.00
C ASP A 166 -8.55 -15.85 3.79
N GLU A 167 -7.54 -16.55 3.25
CA GLU A 167 -6.25 -16.74 3.95
C GLU A 167 -5.45 -15.42 4.02
N ALA A 168 -5.51 -14.63 2.93
CA ALA A 168 -4.93 -13.29 2.86
C ALA A 168 -5.58 -12.35 3.88
N MET A 169 -6.92 -12.37 3.91
CA MET A 169 -7.69 -11.57 4.85
C MET A 169 -7.38 -11.97 6.29
N ALA A 170 -7.30 -13.27 6.57
CA ALA A 170 -6.93 -13.77 7.91
C ALA A 170 -5.55 -13.28 8.36
N ALA A 171 -4.57 -13.16 7.45
CA ALA A 171 -3.27 -12.58 7.78
C ALA A 171 -3.37 -11.09 8.16
N VAL A 172 -4.19 -10.31 7.44
CA VAL A 172 -4.45 -8.89 7.75
C VAL A 172 -5.23 -8.75 9.06
N GLU A 173 -6.27 -9.55 9.28
CA GLU A 173 -7.06 -9.57 10.51
C GLU A 173 -6.18 -9.91 11.74
N HIS A 174 -5.25 -10.85 11.59
CA HIS A 174 -4.32 -11.23 12.65
C HIS A 174 -3.44 -10.05 13.11
N VAL A 175 -2.87 -9.28 12.17
CA VAL A 175 -2.04 -8.12 12.53
C VAL A 175 -2.85 -6.93 13.03
N ILE A 176 -4.08 -6.72 12.52
CA ILE A 176 -5.01 -5.73 13.07
C ILE A 176 -5.28 -6.03 14.56
N ALA A 177 -5.55 -7.30 14.89
CA ALA A 177 -5.92 -7.69 16.25
C ALA A 177 -4.78 -7.57 17.27
N GLY A 178 -3.52 -7.76 16.84
CA GLY A 178 -2.40 -7.96 17.78
C GLY A 178 -1.17 -7.07 17.60
N HIS A 179 -0.95 -6.51 16.41
CA HIS A 179 0.33 -5.88 16.06
C HIS A 179 0.20 -4.38 15.76
N TRP A 180 -0.84 -3.98 15.02
CA TRP A 180 -1.00 -2.60 14.56
C TRP A 180 -1.62 -1.68 15.60
N SER A 181 -0.85 -1.42 16.66
CA SER A 181 -1.26 -0.59 17.78
C SER A 181 -1.51 0.88 17.42
N GLU A 182 -0.90 1.39 16.34
CA GLU A 182 -1.10 2.77 15.86
C GLU A 182 -2.25 2.91 14.87
N LEU A 183 -2.85 1.82 14.42
CA LEU A 183 -3.94 1.85 13.45
C LEU A 183 -5.07 2.75 13.95
N GLN A 184 -5.63 3.57 13.07
CA GLN A 184 -6.69 4.54 13.39
C GLN A 184 -7.89 4.36 12.48
N CYS A 185 -7.65 3.91 11.24
CA CYS A 185 -8.69 3.78 10.23
C CYS A 185 -8.50 2.54 9.38
N VAL A 186 -9.58 1.78 9.18
CA VAL A 186 -9.67 0.71 8.19
C VAL A 186 -10.62 1.16 7.08
N HIS A 187 -10.11 1.23 5.86
CA HIS A 187 -10.87 1.54 4.66
C HIS A 187 -11.15 0.25 3.91
N LEU A 188 -12.43 0.01 3.63
CA LEU A 188 -12.88 -1.17 2.89
C LEU A 188 -13.29 -0.77 1.47
N GLY A 189 -12.79 -1.55 0.51
CA GLY A 189 -13.17 -1.47 -0.90
C GLY A 189 -14.68 -1.68 -1.12
N PRO A 190 -15.20 -1.30 -2.30
CA PRO A 190 -16.64 -1.34 -2.60
C PRO A 190 -17.25 -2.76 -2.52
N CYS A 191 -16.44 -3.80 -2.65
CA CYS A 191 -16.89 -5.20 -2.57
C CYS A 191 -16.55 -5.88 -1.23
N ASN A 192 -15.93 -5.15 -0.31
CA ASN A 192 -15.50 -5.68 0.98
C ASN A 192 -16.60 -5.47 2.02
N GLU A 193 -17.06 -6.57 2.61
CA GLU A 193 -17.94 -6.55 3.76
C GLU A 193 -17.12 -6.75 5.04
N VAL A 194 -17.65 -6.26 6.16
CA VAL A 194 -17.08 -6.59 7.47
C VAL A 194 -17.47 -8.04 7.77
N THR A 195 -16.51 -8.94 7.67
CA THR A 195 -16.66 -10.35 8.05
C THR A 195 -16.75 -10.47 9.57
N PRO A 196 -17.32 -11.56 10.11
CA PRO A 196 -17.31 -11.82 11.55
C PRO A 196 -15.88 -11.86 12.14
N SER A 197 -14.92 -12.41 11.38
CA SER A 197 -13.50 -12.47 11.76
C SER A 197 -12.87 -11.07 11.82
N LEU A 198 -13.13 -10.21 10.84
CA LEU A 198 -12.68 -8.83 10.86
C LEU A 198 -13.32 -8.03 12.00
N SER A 199 -14.62 -8.21 12.25
CA SER A 199 -15.30 -7.59 13.40
C SER A 199 -14.61 -7.98 14.71
N GLN A 200 -14.37 -9.28 14.91
CA GLN A 200 -13.67 -9.77 16.10
C GLN A 200 -12.25 -9.22 16.21
N ALA A 201 -11.51 -9.12 15.10
CA ALA A 201 -10.17 -8.54 15.10
C ALA A 201 -10.19 -7.06 15.51
N LEU A 202 -11.16 -6.29 14.99
CA LEU A 202 -11.34 -4.88 15.33
C LEU A 202 -11.78 -4.68 16.79
N GLU A 203 -12.66 -5.53 17.31
CA GLU A 203 -13.06 -5.52 18.72
C GLU A 203 -11.87 -5.77 19.65
N ARG A 204 -11.03 -6.77 19.33
CA ARG A 204 -9.80 -7.05 20.10
C ARG A 204 -8.83 -5.87 20.07
N ALA A 205 -8.62 -5.28 18.89
CA ALA A 205 -7.77 -4.11 18.74
C ALA A 205 -8.30 -2.91 19.53
N ASN A 206 -9.62 -2.68 19.51
CA ASN A 206 -10.27 -1.62 20.30
C ASN A 206 -10.18 -1.88 21.81
N ALA A 207 -10.35 -3.12 22.25
CA ALA A 207 -10.18 -3.49 23.67
C ALA A 207 -8.75 -3.21 24.15
N ALA A 208 -7.73 -3.58 23.36
CA ALA A 208 -6.34 -3.29 23.67
C ALA A 208 -6.05 -1.77 23.69
N ARG A 209 -6.73 -0.98 22.84
CA ARG A 209 -6.61 0.48 22.80
C ARG A 209 -7.30 1.17 23.96
N ALA A 210 -8.46 0.67 24.41
CA ALA A 210 -9.17 1.18 25.57
C ALA A 210 -8.29 1.12 26.83
N GLN A 211 -7.51 0.03 26.99
CA GLN A 211 -6.54 -0.10 28.08
C GLN A 211 -5.42 0.95 28.04
N ARG A 212 -5.14 1.53 26.86
CA ARG A 212 -4.10 2.54 26.64
C ARG A 212 -4.64 3.97 26.57
N SER A 213 -5.94 4.18 26.80
CA SER A 213 -6.62 5.46 26.60
C SER A 213 -6.50 6.03 25.17
N SER A 214 -6.35 5.16 24.17
CA SER A 214 -6.28 5.55 22.75
C SER A 214 -7.68 5.62 22.13
N PRO A 215 -7.92 6.50 21.12
CA PRO A 215 -9.22 6.59 20.46
C PRO A 215 -9.56 5.30 19.71
N ALA A 216 -10.87 4.98 19.64
CA ALA A 216 -11.34 3.79 18.93
C ALA A 216 -11.03 3.82 17.43
N LEU A 217 -10.85 2.63 16.84
CA LEU A 217 -10.65 2.43 15.41
C LEU A 217 -11.89 2.86 14.64
N ARG A 218 -11.67 3.61 13.55
CA ARG A 218 -12.70 4.01 12.61
C ARG A 218 -12.75 3.02 11.45
N ILE A 219 -13.95 2.70 10.98
CA ILE A 219 -14.17 1.93 9.76
C ILE A 219 -14.79 2.86 8.74
N LYS A 220 -14.17 3.00 7.57
CA LYS A 220 -14.71 3.73 6.43
C LYS A 220 -14.98 2.73 5.32
N ARG A 221 -16.18 2.81 4.74
CA ARG A 221 -16.52 2.07 3.52
C ARG A 221 -16.57 3.03 2.36
N GLN A 222 -15.82 2.75 1.30
CA GLN A 222 -15.97 3.50 0.07
C GLN A 222 -17.27 3.03 -0.59
N ARG A 223 -18.27 3.91 -0.65
CA ARG A 223 -19.47 3.63 -1.45
C ARG A 223 -19.03 3.50 -2.90
N ALA A 224 -19.51 2.47 -3.60
CA ALA A 224 -19.45 2.47 -5.05
C ALA A 224 -20.15 3.75 -5.51
N SER A 225 -19.41 4.66 -6.15
CA SER A 225 -20.01 5.79 -6.84
C SER A 225 -20.83 5.19 -7.97
N VAL A 226 -22.12 5.02 -7.74
CA VAL A 226 -23.09 4.63 -8.76
C VAL A 226 -23.13 5.81 -9.72
N GLY A 227 -22.35 5.74 -10.80
CA GLY A 227 -22.46 6.66 -11.91
C GLY A 227 -23.81 6.44 -12.56
N ILE A 228 -24.82 7.18 -12.10
CA ILE A 228 -26.03 7.43 -12.88
C ILE A 228 -25.60 8.49 -13.88
N GLN A 229 -25.17 8.07 -15.07
CA GLN A 229 -25.12 8.91 -16.27
C GLN A 229 -26.38 8.66 -17.09
#